data_AF-A0A504YV07-F1
#
_entry.id   AF-A0A504YV07-F1
#
_cell.length_a   1.000
_cell.length_b   1.000
_cell.length_c   1.000
_cell.angle_alpha   90.00
_cell.angle_beta   90.00
_cell.angle_gamma   90.00
#
_symmetry.space_group_name_H-M   'P 1'
#
loop_
_entity.id
_entity.type
_entity.pdbx_description
1 polymer ?
#
loop_
_entity_poly.entity_id
_entity_poly.type
_entity_poly.pdbx_seq_one_letter_code
_entity_poly.pdbx_strand_id
1 'polypeptide(L)' 'MQPENLLYYSEADDSKIMVSDFGLSQIENSESNMATACGTPGYVAPEVLCVQDGKSGYGKEVDCWAIGVIAYIL' A
#
# COMPACT_ATOMS: atom_id res chain seq x y z
N MET A 1 -1.15 -0.78 1.29
CA MET A 1 -2.22 -1.56 0.60
C MET A 1 -2.46 -2.87 1.34
N GLN A 2 -3.70 -3.40 1.36
CA GLN A 2 -4.09 -4.62 2.11
C GLN A 2 -5.17 -5.41 1.36
N PRO A 3 -5.37 -6.73 1.63
CA PRO A 3 -6.32 -7.56 0.87
C PRO A 3 -7.77 -7.10 0.99
N GLU A 4 -8.17 -6.59 2.16
CA GLU A 4 -9.53 -6.07 2.40
C GLU A 4 -9.88 -4.85 1.52
N ASN A 5 -8.88 -4.20 0.94
CA ASN A 5 -9.05 -3.08 0.02
C ASN A 5 -9.12 -3.52 -1.46
N LEU A 6 -9.13 -4.84 -1.73
CA LEU A 6 -9.33 -5.41 -3.06
C LEU A 6 -10.73 -6.01 -3.17
N LEU A 7 -11.63 -5.30 -3.83
CA LEU A 7 -13.03 -5.69 -3.98
C LEU A 7 -13.31 -6.16 -5.40
N TYR A 8 -14.15 -7.18 -5.56
CA TYR A 8 -14.68 -7.53 -6.87
C TYR A 8 -15.75 -6.52 -7.31
N TYR A 9 -15.74 -6.16 -8.59
CA TYR A 9 -16.75 -5.28 -9.17
C TYR A 9 -18.16 -5.91 -9.14
N SER A 10 -18.24 -7.24 -9.16
CA SER A 10 -19.45 -8.04 -9.19
C SER A 10 -19.20 -9.44 -8.61
N GLU A 11 -20.26 -10.22 -8.37
CA GLU A 11 -20.17 -11.60 -7.87
C GLU A 11 -19.79 -12.65 -8.93
N ALA A 12 -19.49 -12.22 -10.16
CA ALA A 12 -19.09 -13.14 -11.22
C ALA A 12 -17.66 -13.67 -11.01
N ASP A 13 -17.41 -14.93 -11.38
CA ASP A 13 -16.09 -15.57 -11.23
C ASP A 13 -14.97 -14.86 -12.02
N ASP A 14 -15.31 -14.18 -13.12
CA ASP A 14 -14.39 -13.40 -13.96
C ASP A 14 -14.41 -11.89 -13.64
N SER A 15 -14.94 -11.52 -12.47
CA SER A 15 -15.11 -10.12 -12.11
C SER A 15 -13.77 -9.39 -11.95
N LYS A 16 -13.78 -8.12 -12.32
CA LYS A 16 -12.61 -7.23 -12.19
C LYS A 16 -12.36 -6.94 -10.71
N ILE A 17 -11.09 -7.00 -10.31
CA ILE A 17 -10.66 -6.53 -8.99
C ILE A 17 -10.48 -5.01 -9.04
N MET A 18 -11.03 -4.33 -8.04
CA MET A 18 -11.02 -2.89 -7.86
C MET A 18 -10.33 -2.55 -6.54
N VAL A 19 -9.47 -1.54 -6.54
CA VAL A 19 -8.87 -1.02 -5.31
C VAL A 19 -9.83 -0.03 -4.65
N SER A 20 -10.12 -0.22 -3.37
CA SER A 20 -10.95 0.66 -2.55
C SER A 20 -10.14 1.26 -1.38
N ASP A 21 -10.72 2.26 -0.73
CA ASP A 21 -10.16 2.94 0.44
C ASP A 21 -8.79 3.61 0.20
N PHE A 22 -8.88 4.89 -0.20
CA PHE A 22 -7.76 5.80 -0.40
C PHE A 22 -7.53 6.72 0.82
N GLY A 23 -8.10 6.40 2.00
CA GLY A 23 -8.07 7.27 3.18
C GLY A 23 -6.67 7.58 3.72
N LEU A 24 -5.68 6.74 3.38
CA LEU A 24 -4.26 6.92 3.72
C LEU A 24 -3.39 7.21 2.49
N SER A 25 -4.00 7.48 1.32
CA SER A 25 -3.26 7.80 0.11
C SER A 25 -2.66 9.21 0.15
N GLN A 26 -1.54 9.41 -0.53
CA GLN A 26 -0.89 10.70 -0.69
C GLN A 26 -0.67 10.98 -2.18
N ILE A 27 -0.97 12.19 -2.63
CA ILE A 27 -0.70 12.63 -4.00
C ILE A 27 0.82 12.88 -4.11
N GLU A 28 1.47 12.19 -5.04
CA GLU A 28 2.89 12.39 -5.37
C GLU A 28 3.09 13.79 -5.95
N ASN A 29 3.58 14.73 -5.15
CA ASN A 29 4.14 15.99 -5.62
C ASN A 29 5.67 15.85 -5.63
N SER A 30 6.35 16.54 -6.55
CA SER A 30 7.81 16.43 -6.76
C SER A 30 8.69 16.70 -5.53
N GLU A 31 8.11 17.14 -4.41
CA GLU A 31 8.78 17.46 -3.15
C GLU A 31 8.28 16.61 -1.94
N SER A 32 7.31 15.71 -2.12
CA SER A 32 6.69 14.98 -1.01
C SER A 32 7.19 13.54 -0.91
N ASN A 33 8.27 13.33 -0.14
CA ASN A 33 8.57 11.99 0.37
C ASN A 33 7.64 11.68 1.55
N MET A 34 6.97 10.53 1.52
CA MET A 34 6.08 10.13 2.62
C MET A 34 6.94 9.77 3.84
N ALA A 35 6.67 10.41 4.99
CA ALA A 35 7.48 10.24 6.21
C ALA A 35 6.69 9.67 7.41
N THR A 36 5.40 9.39 7.23
CA THR A 36 4.54 8.90 8.31
C THR A 36 4.48 7.37 8.28
N ALA A 37 4.80 6.71 9.38
CA ALA A 37 4.59 5.27 9.51
C ALA A 37 3.08 4.97 9.55
N CYS A 38 2.52 4.49 8.45
CA CYS A 38 1.11 4.13 8.29
C CYS A 38 0.98 2.75 7.63
N GLY A 39 -0.04 1.97 8.02
CA GLY A 39 -0.40 0.70 7.37
C GLY A 39 -0.69 -0.45 8.34
N THR A 40 -1.34 -1.50 7.84
CA THR A 40 -1.72 -2.69 8.63
C THR A 40 -0.49 -3.57 8.87
N PRO A 41 -0.18 -3.94 10.14
CA PRO A 41 0.94 -4.81 10.45
C PRO A 41 0.91 -6.10 9.61
N GLY A 42 1.98 -6.38 8.86
CA GLY A 42 2.09 -7.53 7.96
C GLY A 42 2.18 -7.20 6.46
N TYR A 43 1.67 -6.05 6.03
CA TYR A 43 1.73 -5.59 4.62
C TYR A 43 2.61 -4.36 4.41
N VAL A 44 3.24 -3.90 5.50
CA VAL A 44 4.09 -2.71 5.52
C VAL A 44 5.49 -3.09 5.07
N ALA A 45 6.03 -2.32 4.12
CA ALA A 45 7.39 -2.51 3.63
C ALA A 45 8.43 -2.14 4.70
N PRO A 46 9.58 -2.84 4.77
CA PRO A 46 10.57 -2.62 5.82
C PRO A 46 11.12 -1.19 5.86
N GLU A 47 11.20 -0.50 4.73
CA GLU A 47 11.61 0.89 4.62
C GLU A 47 10.66 1.86 5.32
N VAL A 48 9.34 1.56 5.38
CA VAL A 48 8.35 2.34 6.13
C VAL A 48 8.57 2.18 7.64
N LEU A 49 9.00 0.99 8.08
CA LEU A 49 9.33 0.70 9.48
C LEU A 49 10.69 1.27 9.89
N CYS A 50 11.61 1.39 8.94
CA CYS A 50 12.94 1.96 9.11
C CYS A 50 12.96 3.50 9.02
N VAL A 51 11.83 4.17 8.78
CA VAL A 51 11.70 5.64 8.94
C VAL A 51 11.75 6.00 10.43
N GLN A 52 12.91 5.83 11.04
CA GLN A 52 13.27 6.47 12.29
C GLN A 52 13.84 7.84 11.94
N ASP A 53 13.26 8.91 12.50
CA ASP A 53 13.74 10.30 12.43
C ASP A 53 13.45 11.13 11.17
N GLY A 54 12.51 10.73 10.29
CA GLY A 54 12.02 11.61 9.21
C GLY A 54 13.06 12.02 8.15
N LYS A 55 14.21 11.34 8.10
CA LYS A 55 15.36 11.66 7.23
C LYS A 55 15.36 10.93 5.89
N SER A 56 14.51 9.93 5.71
CA SER A 56 14.39 9.18 4.47
C SER A 56 12.93 8.79 4.32
N GLY A 57 12.15 9.61 3.63
CA GLY A 57 10.79 9.20 3.30
C GLY A 57 10.80 8.10 2.23
N TYR A 58 9.70 7.37 2.16
CA TYR A 58 9.51 6.28 1.22
C TYR A 58 8.69 6.75 0.01
N GLY A 59 8.91 6.09 -1.12
CA GLY A 59 8.21 6.34 -2.38
C GLY A 59 7.08 5.35 -2.63
N LYS A 60 6.59 5.33 -3.86
CA LYS A 60 5.52 4.42 -4.33
C LYS A 60 5.91 2.94 -4.35
N GLU A 61 7.20 2.63 -4.19
CA GLU A 61 7.73 1.27 -4.18
C GLU A 61 7.13 0.42 -3.05
N VAL A 62 6.65 1.05 -1.97
CA VAL A 62 6.00 0.38 -0.84
C VAL A 62 4.69 -0.31 -1.23
N ASP A 63 4.00 0.19 -2.25
CA ASP A 63 2.78 -0.45 -2.76
C ASP A 63 3.13 -1.74 -3.52
N CYS A 64 4.28 -1.79 -4.21
CA CYS A 64 4.76 -3.01 -4.85
C CYS A 64 5.08 -4.12 -3.84
N TRP A 65 5.63 -3.76 -2.67
CA TRP A 65 5.84 -4.72 -1.58
C TRP A 65 4.51 -5.32 -1.10
N ALA A 66 3.52 -4.47 -0.83
CA ALA A 66 2.21 -4.92 -0.38
C ALA A 66 1.52 -5.83 -1.42
N ILE A 67 1.64 -5.51 -2.72
CA ILE A 67 1.17 -6.39 -3.81
C ILE A 67 1.88 -7.75 -3.77
N GLY A 68 3.20 -7.76 -3.54
CA GLY A 68 3.97 -9.00 -3.41
C GLY A 68 3.51 -9.88 -2.24
N VAL A 69 3.22 -9.28 -1.08
CA VAL A 69 2.68 -10.00 0.08
C VAL A 69 1.30 -10.57 -0.23
N ILE A 70 0.42 -9.80 -0.88
CA ILE A 70 -0.92 -10.26 -1.29
C ILE A 70 -0.80 -11.42 -2.28
N ALA A 71 0.06 -11.32 -3.29
CA ALA A 71 0.28 -12.36 -4.28
C ALA A 71 0.91 -13.64 -3.72
N TYR A 72 1.65 -13.56 -2.62
CA TYR A 72 2.18 -14.74 -1.92
C TYR A 72 1.09 -15.49 -1.12
N ILE A 73 0.08 -14.77 -0.62
CA ILE A 73 -1.01 -15.33 0.18
C ILE A 73 -2.09 -15.99 -0.69
N LEU A 74 -2.35 -15.44 -1.89
CA LEU A 74 -3.28 -15.98 -2.89
C LEU A 74 -2.70 -17.20 -3.62
#